data_AF-A0A075GVH8-F1
#
_entry.id   AF-A0A075GVH8-F1
#
_cell.length_a   1.000
_cell.length_b   1.000
_cell.length_c   1.000
_cell.angle_alpha   90.00
_cell.angle_beta   90.00
_cell.angle_gamma   90.00
#
_symmetry.space_group_name_H-M   'P 1'
#
loop_
_entity.id
_entity.type
_entity.pdbx_description
1 polymer ?
#
loop_
_entity_poly.entity_id
_entity_poly.type
_entity_poly.pdbx_seq_one_letter_code
_entity_poly.pdbx_strand_id
1 'polypeptide(L)'
;MTFEELLNKIKPEKVVGFSTEGKNSTFEESAKTITDNTCIVVGGFQKGHFEENIKNKFDQIEKLSQNSLETHVILSRIIYEYEKTIFM
;
A
#
# COMPACT_ATOMS: atom_id res chain seq x y z
N MET A 1 1.33 12.53 16.59
CA MET A 1 0.98 12.45 15.16
C MET A 1 0.19 11.18 14.94
N THR A 2 -1.10 11.30 14.71
CA THR A 2 -1.97 10.19 14.32
C THR A 2 -1.85 9.91 12.82
N PHE A 3 -2.39 8.79 12.36
CA PHE A 3 -2.42 8.47 10.93
C PHE A 3 -3.20 9.53 10.13
N GLU A 4 -4.35 9.98 10.66
CA GLU A 4 -5.16 11.03 10.03
C GLU A 4 -4.44 12.38 9.99
N GLU A 5 -3.73 12.76 11.07
CA GLU A 5 -2.90 13.96 11.07
C GLU A 5 -1.79 13.91 10.01
N LEU A 6 -1.19 12.73 9.80
CA LEU A 6 -0.17 12.53 8.78
C LEU A 6 -0.74 12.65 7.37
N LEU A 7 -1.87 12.00 7.08
CA LEU A 7 -2.53 12.11 5.78
C LEU A 7 -2.94 13.56 5.47
N ASN A 8 -3.48 14.28 6.45
CA ASN A 8 -3.84 15.70 6.31
C ASN A 8 -2.62 16.60 6.05
N LYS A 9 -1.45 16.20 6.55
CA LYS A 9 -0.19 16.93 6.35
C LYS A 9 0.39 16.71 4.95
N ILE A 10 0.42 15.47 4.47
CA ILE A 10 1.05 15.13 3.19
C ILE A 10 0.10 15.30 1.99
N LYS A 11 -1.22 15.29 2.22
CA LYS A 11 -2.27 15.51 1.22
C LYS A 11 -2.06 14.68 -0.06
N PRO A 12 -2.04 13.35 0.05
CA PRO A 12 -1.85 12.50 -1.13
C PRO A 12 -3.11 12.55 -1.99
N GLU A 13 -2.94 12.37 -3.31
CA GLU A 13 -4.08 12.29 -4.24
C GLU A 13 -4.80 10.94 -4.14
N LYS A 14 -4.06 9.90 -3.73
CA LYS A 14 -4.55 8.54 -3.58
C LYS A 14 -3.84 7.85 -2.42
N VAL A 15 -4.58 7.07 -1.64
CA VAL A 15 -4.06 6.26 -0.54
C VAL A 15 -4.34 4.79 -0.81
N VAL A 16 -3.28 4.00 -0.96
CA VAL A 16 -3.34 2.57 -1.27
C VAL A 16 -2.84 1.76 -0.07
N GLY A 17 -3.71 0.91 0.48
CA GLY A 17 -3.34 0.00 1.57
C GLY A 17 -3.01 -1.40 1.06
N PHE A 18 -1.91 -1.99 1.52
CA PHE A 18 -1.63 -3.41 1.27
C PHE A 18 -2.04 -4.28 2.46
N SER A 19 -2.95 -5.23 2.21
CA SER A 19 -3.47 -6.15 3.22
C SER A 19 -3.91 -7.46 2.58
N THR A 20 -3.79 -8.55 3.33
CA THR A 20 -4.35 -9.86 2.94
C THR A 20 -5.88 -9.88 2.88
N GLU A 21 -6.56 -8.85 3.41
CA GLU A 21 -8.01 -8.66 3.34
C GLU A 21 -8.46 -7.84 2.11
N GLY A 22 -7.51 -7.38 1.29
CA GLY A 22 -7.77 -6.57 0.10
C GLY A 22 -8.26 -7.39 -1.10
N LYS A 23 -8.58 -6.69 -2.19
CA LYS A 23 -8.87 -7.31 -3.49
C LYS A 23 -7.58 -7.90 -4.08
N ASN A 24 -7.69 -9.06 -4.74
CA ASN A 24 -6.54 -9.70 -5.38
C ASN A 24 -5.93 -8.76 -6.43
N SER A 25 -4.61 -8.62 -6.37
CA SER A 25 -3.78 -7.92 -7.35
C SER A 25 -2.38 -8.55 -7.35
N THR A 26 -1.54 -8.12 -8.27
CA THR A 26 -0.11 -8.44 -8.30
C THR A 26 0.71 -7.18 -8.04
N PHE A 27 1.99 -7.35 -7.67
CA PHE A 27 2.89 -6.20 -7.52
C PHE A 27 3.00 -5.37 -8.81
N GLU A 28 3.01 -6.03 -9.97
CA GLU A 28 3.08 -5.37 -11.28
C GLU A 28 1.79 -4.56 -11.58
N GLU A 29 0.61 -5.16 -11.35
CA GLU A 29 -0.66 -4.46 -11.54
C GLU A 29 -0.79 -3.28 -10.58
N SER A 30 -0.47 -3.48 -9.31
CA SER A 30 -0.50 -2.43 -8.29
C SER A 30 0.43 -1.27 -8.65
N ALA A 31 1.68 -1.57 -9.06
CA ALA A 31 2.66 -0.56 -9.46
C ALA A 31 2.17 0.33 -10.61
N LYS A 32 1.45 -0.23 -11.59
CA LYS A 32 0.85 0.55 -12.69
C LYS A 32 -0.24 1.52 -12.24
N THR A 33 -0.81 1.33 -11.04
CA THR A 33 -1.82 2.24 -10.48
C THR A 33 -1.24 3.33 -9.57
N ILE A 34 0.06 3.23 -9.25
CA ILE A 34 0.78 4.21 -8.45
C ILE A 34 1.22 5.34 -9.37
N THR A 35 0.65 6.52 -9.16
CA THR A 35 1.02 7.75 -9.87
C THR A 35 1.79 8.68 -8.94
N ASP A 36 2.22 9.83 -9.48
CA ASP A 36 2.71 10.94 -8.68
C ASP A 36 1.75 11.23 -7.51
N ASN A 37 2.33 11.54 -6.35
CA ASN A 37 1.58 11.87 -5.12
C ASN A 37 0.64 10.77 -4.57
N THR A 38 0.88 9.51 -4.91
CA THR A 38 0.23 8.35 -4.24
C THR A 38 0.91 8.03 -2.91
N CYS A 39 0.12 7.86 -1.84
CA CYS A 39 0.60 7.35 -0.56
C CYS A 39 0.33 5.84 -0.45
N ILE A 40 1.39 5.06 -0.32
CA ILE A 40 1.32 3.62 -0.06
C ILE A 40 1.40 3.38 1.44
N VAL A 41 0.51 2.53 1.96
CA VAL A 41 0.44 2.18 3.38
C VAL A 41 0.62 0.67 3.54
N VAL A 42 1.63 0.30 4.33
CA VAL A 42 1.94 -1.10 4.66
C VAL A 42 1.98 -1.26 6.17
N GLY A 43 1.38 -2.35 6.68
CA GLY A 43 1.41 -2.66 8.11
C GLY A 43 2.83 -2.98 8.57
N GLY A 44 3.33 -2.25 9.56
CA GLY A 44 4.64 -2.47 10.20
C GLY A 44 4.58 -3.36 11.45
N PHE A 45 3.54 -4.20 11.57
CA PHE A 45 3.28 -5.04 12.73
C PHE A 45 3.46 -6.52 12.40
N GLN A 46 3.79 -7.33 13.41
CA GLN A 46 4.08 -8.76 13.24
C GLN A 46 2.89 -9.61 12.77
N LYS A 47 1.67 -9.31 13.26
CA LYS A 47 0.42 -10.04 13.00
C LYS A 47 -0.77 -9.10 13.20
N GLY A 48 -1.89 -9.42 12.58
CA GLY A 48 -3.15 -8.68 12.69
C GLY A 48 -3.54 -7.99 11.38
N HIS A 49 -4.53 -7.11 11.47
CA HIS A 49 -5.03 -6.32 10.35
C HIS A 49 -5.17 -4.86 10.77
N PHE A 50 -5.33 -3.98 9.79
CA PHE A 50 -5.67 -2.58 10.08
C PHE A 50 -7.04 -2.49 10.74
N GLU A 51 -7.15 -1.64 11.75
CA GLU A 51 -8.43 -1.25 12.33
C GLU A 51 -9.32 -0.55 11.30
N GLU A 52 -10.64 -0.61 11.49
CA GLU A 52 -11.63 -0.08 10.55
C GLU A 52 -11.46 1.43 10.29
N ASN A 53 -11.14 2.20 11.33
CA ASN A 53 -10.84 3.63 11.24
C ASN A 53 -9.64 3.94 10.31
N ILE A 54 -8.65 3.05 10.23
CA ILE A 54 -7.50 3.17 9.33
C ILE A 54 -7.91 2.75 7.91
N LYS A 55 -8.58 1.61 7.76
CA LYS A 55 -9.05 1.10 6.46
C LYS A 55 -9.95 2.09 5.72
N ASN A 56 -10.81 2.81 6.46
CA ASN A 56 -11.71 3.82 5.91
C ASN A 56 -11.01 5.06 5.33
N LYS A 57 -9.69 5.18 5.49
CA LYS A 57 -8.89 6.26 4.87
C LYS A 57 -8.20 5.80 3.58
N PHE A 58 -8.34 4.54 3.18
CA PHE A 58 -7.76 4.02 1.95
C PHE A 58 -8.77 4.15 0.80
N ASP A 59 -8.32 4.63 -0.36
CA ASP A 59 -9.12 4.61 -1.59
C ASP A 59 -9.25 3.20 -2.15
N GLN A 60 -8.23 2.37 -1.91
CA GLN A 60 -8.20 0.97 -2.29
C GLN A 60 -7.35 0.13 -1.34
N ILE A 61 -7.73 -1.13 -1.18
CA ILE A 61 -6.99 -2.13 -0.42
C ILE A 61 -6.68 -3.31 -1.32
N GLU A 62 -5.39 -3.64 -1.46
CA GLU A 62 -4.90 -4.66 -2.38
C GLU A 62 -4.17 -5.79 -1.65
N LYS A 63 -4.46 -7.01 -2.08
CA LYS A 63 -3.76 -8.23 -1.68
C LYS A 63 -2.80 -8.62 -2.80
N LEU A 64 -1.50 -8.39 -2.60
CA LEU A 64 -0.44 -8.58 -3.60
C LEU A 64 0.10 -10.02 -3.71
N SER A 65 -0.30 -10.89 -2.77
CA SER A 65 0.20 -12.27 -2.66
C SER A 65 -0.85 -13.15 -2.00
N GLN A 66 -0.89 -14.43 -2.39
CA GLN A 66 -1.75 -15.42 -1.72
C GLN A 66 -1.30 -15.71 -0.30
N ASN A 67 0.00 -15.60 -0.03
CA ASN A 67 0.59 -15.78 1.28
C ASN A 67 0.82 -14.43 1.97
N SER A 68 0.70 -14.41 3.30
CA SER A 68 1.19 -13.28 4.09
C SER A 68 2.70 -13.16 3.92
N LEU A 69 3.17 -11.94 3.63
CA LEU A 69 4.58 -11.62 3.43
C LEU A 69 5.01 -10.60 4.48
N GLU A 70 6.28 -10.66 4.84
CA GLU A 70 6.88 -9.66 5.74
C GLU A 70 6.90 -8.28 5.08
N THR A 71 6.73 -7.23 5.89
CA THR A 71 6.63 -5.84 5.42
C THR A 71 7.76 -5.46 4.47
N HIS A 72 8.99 -5.87 4.77
CA HIS A 72 10.14 -5.56 3.92
C HIS A 72 10.07 -6.25 2.55
N VAL A 73 9.51 -7.46 2.47
CA VAL A 73 9.32 -8.18 1.18
C VAL A 73 8.27 -7.45 0.33
N ILE A 74 7.18 -6.98 0.96
CA ILE A 74 6.18 -6.16 0.27
C ILE A 74 6.82 -4.88 -0.28
N LEU A 75 7.56 -4.14 0.55
CA LEU A 75 8.22 -2.90 0.18
C LEU A 75 9.25 -3.10 -0.94
N SER A 76 10.17 -4.06 -0.80
CA SER A 76 11.20 -4.31 -1.82
C SER A 76 10.59 -4.67 -3.18
N ARG A 77 9.52 -5.48 -3.19
CA ARG A 77 8.86 -5.87 -4.44
C ARG A 77 8.07 -4.74 -5.08
N ILE A 78 7.29 -3.97 -4.31
CA ILE A 78 6.49 -2.88 -4.90
C ILE A 78 7.37 -1.74 -5.40
N ILE A 79 8.45 -1.42 -4.68
CA ILE A 79 9.42 -0.40 -5.13
C ILE A 79 10.07 -0.84 -6.44
N TYR A 80 10.53 -2.09 -6.52
CA TYR A 80 11.11 -2.63 -7.76
C TYR A 80 10.12 -2.59 -8.92
N GLU A 81 8.87 -3.00 -8.71
CA GLU A 81 7.84 -2.95 -9.76
C GLU A 81 7.52 -1.52 -10.21
N TYR A 82 7.52 -0.55 -9.29
CA TYR A 82 7.34 0.86 -9.61
C TYR A 82 8.55 1.45 -10.35
N GLU A 83 9.78 1.10 -9.96
CA GLU A 83 10.99 1.54 -10.68
C GLU A 83 10.95 1.10 -12.15
N LYS A 84 10.44 -0.11 -12.43
CA LYS A 84 10.23 -0.55 -13.82
C LYS A 84 9.23 0.31 -14.59
N THR A 85 8.26 0.98 -13.95
CA THR A 85 7.33 1.88 -14.66
C THR A 85 7.97 3.23 -15.02
N ILE A 86 9.11 3.57 -14.42
CA ILE A 86 9.85 4.81 -14.69
C ILE A 86 10.99 4.57 -15.68
N PHE A 87 11.71 3.46 -15.53
CA PHE A 87 12.98 3.21 -16.22
C PHE A 87 12.90 2.21 -17.39
N MET A 88 11.76 1.55 -17.63
CA MET A 88 11.52 0.72 -18.82
C MET A 88 10.50 1.37 -19.75
#